data_AF-A0A7R9VLP3-F1
#
_entry.id   AF-A0A7R9VLP3-F1
#
_cell.length_a   1.000
_cell.length_b   1.000
_cell.length_c   1.000
_cell.angle_alpha   90.00
_cell.angle_beta   90.00
_cell.angle_gamma   90.00
#
_symmetry.space_group_name_H-M   'P 1'
#
loop_
_entity.id
_entity.type
_entity.pdbx_description
1 polymer ?
#
loop_
_entity_poly.entity_id
_entity_poly.type
_entity_poly.pdbx_seq_one_letter_code
_entity_poly.pdbx_strand_id
1 'polypeptide(L)'
;RGDGVEGFTICSVRSEEHLQEEQRWVAMQVTAWLNEEWTPLEVHEHAGAAAGRAYARLRRGGATEMADLVLGLSAELLHFDFHDTFTSAFEVSNKIVELVMMRAGCDVCCTSDSDRERMDRISLELQAGHPTQR
;
A
#
# COMPACT_ATOMS: atom_id res chain seq x y z
N ARG A 1 -25.98 22.41 -6.05
CA ARG A 1 -25.00 22.35 -4.95
C ARG A 1 -24.40 20.97 -5.05
N GLY A 2 -23.18 20.85 -5.57
CA GLY A 2 -22.54 19.53 -5.64
C GLY A 2 -22.21 19.11 -4.22
N ASP A 3 -22.68 17.94 -3.80
CA ASP A 3 -22.06 17.25 -2.66
C ASP A 3 -20.58 17.12 -3.01
N GLY A 4 -19.74 17.82 -2.25
CA GLY A 4 -18.30 17.63 -2.36
C GLY A 4 -17.99 16.19 -1.97
N VAL A 5 -17.08 15.55 -2.70
CA VAL A 5 -16.54 14.26 -2.27
C VAL A 5 -15.81 14.53 -0.95
N GLU A 6 -16.31 14.01 0.17
CA GLU A 6 -15.60 14.10 1.44
C GLU A 6 -14.28 13.35 1.30
N GLY A 7 -13.16 14.02 1.59
CA GLY A 7 -11.83 13.42 1.59
C GLY A 7 -11.73 12.36 2.68
N PHE A 8 -10.98 11.28 2.42
CA PHE A 8 -10.68 10.27 3.43
C PHE A 8 -9.29 10.51 4.04
N THR A 9 -9.25 10.58 5.37
CA THR A 9 -8.03 10.80 6.16
C THR A 9 -7.75 9.58 7.02
N ILE A 10 -6.51 9.09 7.00
CA ILE A 10 -6.06 8.03 7.92
C ILE A 10 -5.39 8.60 9.17
N CYS A 11 -5.44 7.81 10.26
CA CYS A 11 -4.76 8.11 11.51
C CYS A 11 -3.27 8.39 11.29
N SER A 12 -2.74 9.40 11.98
CA SER A 12 -1.31 9.74 11.95
C SER A 12 -0.41 8.60 12.43
N VAL A 13 0.86 8.63 12.00
CA VAL A 13 1.87 7.65 12.41
C VAL A 13 2.09 7.73 13.92
N ARG A 14 1.96 6.59 14.61
CA ARG A 14 2.01 6.50 16.08
C ARG A 14 3.43 6.38 16.65
N SER A 15 4.33 5.74 15.90
CA SER A 15 5.74 5.53 16.26
C SER A 15 6.54 5.16 15.02
N GLU A 16 7.87 5.19 15.13
CA GLU A 16 8.76 4.74 14.04
C GLU A 16 8.65 3.22 13.80
N GLU A 17 8.42 2.43 14.85
CA GLU A 17 8.14 0.98 14.73
C GLU A 17 6.85 0.74 13.94
N HIS A 18 5.78 1.46 14.29
CA HIS A 18 4.52 1.39 13.54
C HIS A 18 4.73 1.76 12.07
N LEU A 19 5.55 2.78 11.78
CA LEU A 19 5.88 3.15 10.41
C LEU A 19 6.62 2.04 9.65
N GLN A 20 7.53 1.32 10.32
CA GLN A 20 8.26 0.18 9.74
C GLN A 20 7.36 -1.04 9.52
N GLU A 21 6.39 -1.27 10.39
CA GLU A 21 5.34 -2.28 10.17
C GLU A 21 4.49 -1.93 8.96
N GLU A 22 4.03 -0.68 8.88
CA GLU A 22 3.26 -0.18 7.74
C GLU A 22 4.05 -0.27 6.43
N GLN A 23 5.35 0.07 6.45
CA GLN A 23 6.26 -0.07 5.30
C GLN A 23 6.31 -1.52 4.80
N ARG A 24 6.51 -2.48 5.71
CA ARG A 24 6.59 -3.91 5.38
C ARG A 24 5.25 -4.43 4.86
N TRP A 25 4.16 -4.01 5.49
CA TRP A 25 2.81 -4.38 5.09
C TRP A 25 2.49 -3.90 3.67
N VAL A 26 2.74 -2.62 3.35
CA VAL A 26 2.55 -2.10 1.98
C VAL A 26 3.41 -2.86 0.98
N ALA A 27 4.68 -3.11 1.31
CA ALA A 27 5.58 -3.81 0.42
C ALA A 27 5.09 -5.23 0.10
N MET A 28 4.71 -6.01 1.11
CA MET A 28 4.22 -7.38 0.92
C MET A 28 2.88 -7.41 0.18
N GLN A 29 1.98 -6.47 0.49
CA GLN A 29 0.68 -6.38 -0.18
C GLN A 29 0.82 -6.09 -1.67
N VAL A 30 1.69 -5.15 -2.06
CA VAL A 30 1.95 -4.80 -3.46
C VAL A 30 2.60 -5.97 -4.20
N THR A 31 3.62 -6.59 -3.61
CA THR A 31 4.26 -7.78 -4.19
C THR A 31 3.26 -8.91 -4.42
N ALA A 32 2.43 -9.21 -3.41
CA ALA A 32 1.43 -10.26 -3.50
C ALA A 32 0.36 -9.94 -4.55
N TRP A 33 -0.13 -8.71 -4.59
CA TRP A 33 -1.10 -8.28 -5.61
C TRP A 33 -0.54 -8.43 -7.03
N LEU A 34 0.68 -7.95 -7.29
CA LEU A 34 1.30 -8.08 -8.61
C LEU A 34 1.54 -9.55 -9.01
N ASN A 35 1.95 -10.39 -8.05
CA ASN A 35 2.15 -11.81 -8.29
C ASN A 35 0.83 -12.56 -8.60
N GLU A 36 -0.27 -12.17 -7.96
CA GLU A 36 -1.60 -12.75 -8.17
C GLU A 36 -2.24 -12.29 -9.48
N GLU A 37 -2.11 -11.01 -9.84
CA GLU A 37 -2.65 -10.46 -11.08
C GLU A 37 -1.94 -11.01 -12.32
N TRP A 38 -0.63 -11.21 -12.21
CA TRP A 38 0.22 -11.62 -13.32
C TRP A 38 0.81 -13.01 -13.07
N THR A 39 2.08 -13.05 -12.68
CA THR A 39 2.80 -14.25 -12.27
C THR A 39 3.92 -13.83 -11.32
N PRO A 40 4.42 -14.70 -10.44
CA PRO A 40 5.53 -14.34 -9.58
C PRO A 40 6.79 -13.92 -10.37
N LEU A 41 7.23 -12.67 -10.17
CA LEU A 41 8.43 -12.11 -10.80
C LEU A 41 9.25 -11.35 -9.75
N GLU A 42 10.59 -11.40 -9.88
CA GLU A 42 11.51 -10.68 -8.99
C GLU A 42 11.27 -9.16 -8.99
N VAL A 43 10.89 -8.61 -10.15
CA VAL A 43 10.57 -7.18 -10.29
C VAL A 43 9.39 -6.75 -9.40
N HIS A 44 8.48 -7.65 -9.06
CA HIS A 44 7.37 -7.37 -8.15
C HIS A 44 7.85 -7.17 -6.71
N GLU A 45 8.88 -7.90 -6.27
CA GLU A 45 9.50 -7.68 -4.95
C GLU A 45 10.19 -6.31 -4.90
N HIS A 46 10.88 -5.92 -5.98
CA HIS A 46 11.49 -4.61 -6.10
C HIS A 46 10.44 -3.48 -6.11
N ALA A 47 9.34 -3.66 -6.84
CA ALA A 47 8.22 -2.72 -6.90
C ALA A 47 7.56 -2.58 -5.52
N GLY A 48 7.26 -3.69 -4.84
CA GLY A 48 6.73 -3.68 -3.48
C GLY A 48 7.66 -2.98 -2.50
N ALA A 49 8.96 -3.27 -2.53
CA ALA A 49 9.93 -2.62 -1.67
C ALA A 49 10.03 -1.10 -1.95
N ALA A 50 9.96 -0.68 -3.21
CA ALA A 50 9.91 0.74 -3.60
C ALA A 50 8.63 1.42 -3.08
N ALA A 51 7.48 0.80 -3.29
CA ALA A 51 6.18 1.26 -2.80
C ALA A 51 6.15 1.43 -1.28
N GLY A 52 6.61 0.42 -0.52
CA GLY A 52 6.67 0.50 0.93
C GLY A 52 7.54 1.66 1.41
N ARG A 53 8.74 1.83 0.83
CA ARG A 53 9.65 2.95 1.18
C ARG A 53 9.04 4.30 0.87
N ALA A 54 8.41 4.46 -0.29
CA ALA A 54 7.73 5.68 -0.70
C ALA A 54 6.59 6.01 0.26
N TYR A 55 5.74 5.04 0.57
CA TYR A 55 4.66 5.18 1.55
C TYR A 55 5.18 5.63 2.91
N ALA A 56 6.18 4.94 3.46
CA ALA A 56 6.77 5.30 4.75
C ALA A 56 7.36 6.71 4.76
N ARG A 57 8.01 7.14 3.68
CA ARG A 57 8.55 8.50 3.54
C ARG A 57 7.43 9.55 3.60
N LEU A 58 6.36 9.36 2.85
CA LEU A 58 5.21 10.28 2.82
C LEU A 58 4.49 10.32 4.17
N ARG A 59 4.25 9.15 4.77
CA ARG A 59 3.63 9.04 6.10
C ARG A 59 4.49 9.70 7.19
N ARG A 60 5.82 9.56 7.14
CA ARG A 60 6.75 10.29 8.03
C ARG A 60 6.70 11.80 7.81
N GLY A 61 6.47 12.23 6.57
CA GLY A 61 6.27 13.63 6.18
C GLY A 61 4.90 14.20 6.58
N GLY A 62 4.02 13.40 7.20
CA GLY A 62 2.70 13.86 7.67
C GLY A 62 1.57 13.68 6.67
N ALA A 63 1.77 12.95 5.56
CA ALA A 63 0.69 12.66 4.63
C ALA A 63 -0.38 11.76 5.31
N THR A 64 -1.61 12.25 5.36
CA THR A 64 -2.78 11.55 5.92
C THR A 64 -3.99 11.51 4.99
N GLU A 65 -4.07 12.42 4.02
CA GLU A 65 -5.14 12.44 3.02
C GLU A 65 -4.86 11.43 1.90
N MET A 66 -5.88 10.67 1.47
CA MET A 66 -5.70 9.70 0.39
C MET A 66 -5.27 10.34 -0.92
N ALA A 67 -5.79 11.53 -1.22
CA ALA A 67 -5.43 12.29 -2.41
C ALA A 67 -3.94 12.69 -2.42
N ASP A 68 -3.43 13.11 -1.26
CA ASP A 68 -2.00 13.44 -1.12
C ASP A 68 -1.13 12.17 -1.21
N LEU A 69 -1.61 11.06 -0.65
CA LEU A 69 -0.91 9.78 -0.74
C LEU A 69 -0.83 9.27 -2.17
N VAL A 70 -1.92 9.25 -2.93
CA VAL A 70 -1.87 8.75 -4.32
C VAL A 70 -0.96 9.61 -5.19
N LEU A 71 -1.03 10.93 -5.07
CA LEU A 71 -0.20 11.84 -5.85
C LEU A 71 1.28 11.77 -5.43
N GLY A 72 1.54 11.76 -4.12
CA GLY A 72 2.89 11.64 -3.58
C GLY A 72 3.55 10.31 -3.91
N LEU A 73 2.81 9.21 -3.80
CA LEU A 73 3.28 7.87 -4.16
C LEU A 73 3.59 7.82 -5.66
N SER A 74 2.69 8.35 -6.49
CA SER A 74 2.89 8.36 -7.93
C SER A 74 4.17 9.11 -8.28
N ALA A 75 4.41 10.27 -7.67
CA ALA A 75 5.61 11.07 -7.88
C ALA A 75 6.90 10.35 -7.42
N GLU A 76 6.89 9.73 -6.23
CA GLU A 76 8.04 8.95 -5.74
C GLU A 76 8.35 7.76 -6.66
N LEU A 77 7.31 7.05 -7.10
CA LEU A 77 7.42 5.83 -7.88
C LEU A 77 7.77 6.06 -9.37
N LEU A 78 7.66 7.27 -9.90
CA LEU A 78 8.11 7.57 -11.28
C LEU A 78 9.60 7.24 -11.54
N HIS A 79 10.40 7.10 -10.48
CA HIS A 79 11.82 6.72 -10.58
C HIS A 79 12.04 5.21 -10.69
N PHE A 80 10.99 4.39 -10.52
CA PHE A 80 11.04 2.95 -10.67
C PHE A 80 10.68 2.54 -12.10
N ASP A 81 11.39 1.57 -12.65
CA ASP A 81 11.10 1.02 -13.98
C ASP A 81 10.00 -0.06 -13.88
N PHE A 82 8.78 0.30 -14.29
CA PHE A 82 7.62 -0.59 -14.28
C PHE A 82 7.46 -1.43 -15.55
N HIS A 83 8.43 -1.42 -16.48
CA HIS A 83 8.28 -2.12 -17.77
C HIS A 83 7.88 -3.59 -17.60
N ASP A 84 8.58 -4.32 -16.74
CA ASP A 84 8.38 -5.76 -16.52
C ASP A 84 7.30 -6.09 -15.47
N THR A 85 6.70 -5.08 -14.83
CA THR A 85 5.62 -5.29 -13.86
C THR A 85 4.23 -5.27 -14.50
N PHE A 86 4.13 -4.94 -15.80
CA PHE A 86 2.86 -4.80 -16.53
C PHE A 86 1.87 -3.81 -15.87
N THR A 87 2.40 -2.83 -15.14
CA THR A 87 1.61 -1.80 -14.45
C THR A 87 2.35 -0.46 -14.49
N SER A 88 1.91 0.52 -13.71
CA SER A 88 2.44 1.86 -13.67
C SER A 88 2.53 2.39 -12.24
N ALA A 89 3.32 3.45 -12.05
CA ALA A 89 3.42 4.16 -10.79
C ALA A 89 2.04 4.58 -10.23
N PHE A 90 1.14 5.04 -11.11
CA PHE A 90 -0.18 5.50 -10.71
C PHE A 90 -1.09 4.35 -10.29
N GLU A 91 -1.10 3.23 -11.02
CA GLU A 91 -1.89 2.04 -10.68
C GLU A 91 -1.45 1.44 -9.34
N VAL A 92 -0.13 1.32 -9.12
CA VAL A 92 0.41 0.87 -7.83
C VAL A 92 0.02 1.84 -6.71
N SER A 93 0.09 3.15 -6.97
CA SER A 93 -0.30 4.17 -5.98
C SER A 93 -1.78 4.10 -5.61
N ASN A 94 -2.65 3.92 -6.61
CA ASN A 94 -4.09 3.71 -6.38
C ASN A 94 -4.32 2.45 -5.56
N LYS A 95 -3.69 1.33 -5.94
CA LYS A 95 -3.83 0.08 -5.20
C LYS A 95 -3.41 0.22 -3.75
N ILE A 96 -2.32 0.92 -3.46
CA ILE A 96 -1.89 1.18 -2.07
C ILE A 96 -2.96 1.95 -1.30
N VAL A 97 -3.53 3.01 -1.89
CA VAL A 97 -4.59 3.79 -1.26
C VAL A 97 -5.85 2.95 -1.03
N GLU A 98 -6.27 2.15 -2.00
CA GLU A 98 -7.39 1.20 -1.84
C GLU A 98 -7.15 0.27 -0.66
N LEU A 99 -5.98 -0.36 -0.58
CA LEU A 99 -5.62 -1.28 0.50
C LEU A 99 -5.64 -0.59 1.87
N VAL A 100 -5.12 0.63 1.95
CA VAL A 100 -5.09 1.42 3.18
C VAL A 100 -6.51 1.82 3.62
N MET A 101 -7.36 2.21 2.68
CA MET A 101 -8.77 2.51 2.92
C MET A 101 -9.54 1.25 3.40
N MET A 102 -9.34 0.11 2.74
CA MET A 102 -9.92 -1.17 3.16
C MET A 102 -9.51 -1.53 4.58
N ARG A 103 -8.22 -1.39 4.91
CA ARG A 103 -7.70 -1.67 6.25
C ARG A 103 -8.27 -0.73 7.32
N ALA A 104 -8.65 0.49 6.92
CA ALA A 104 -9.34 1.44 7.78
C ALA A 104 -10.86 1.19 7.90
N GLY A 105 -11.39 0.17 7.21
CA GLY A 105 -12.80 -0.20 7.25
C GLY A 105 -13.69 0.54 6.26
N CYS A 106 -13.11 1.22 5.26
CA CYS A 106 -13.89 1.86 4.21
C CYS A 106 -14.40 0.84 3.19
N ASP A 107 -15.64 1.05 2.75
CA ASP A 107 -16.18 0.35 1.58
C ASP A 107 -15.64 1.04 0.32
N VAL A 108 -14.74 0.36 -0.39
CA VAL A 108 -14.08 0.88 -1.60
C VAL A 108 -14.73 0.22 -2.81
N CYS A 109 -15.32 1.03 -3.69
CA CYS A 109 -16.16 0.59 -4.80
C CYS A 109 -15.47 -0.27 -5.87
N CYS A 110 -14.14 -0.37 -5.84
CA CYS A 110 -13.33 -1.10 -6.82
C CYS A 110 -12.51 -2.24 -6.20
N THR A 111 -12.98 -2.81 -5.09
CA THR A 111 -12.30 -3.92 -4.40
C THR A 111 -13.08 -5.22 -4.51
N SER A 112 -12.36 -6.32 -4.57
CA SER A 112 -12.88 -7.68 -4.70
C SER A 112 -12.67 -8.46 -3.41
N ASP A 113 -13.32 -9.63 -3.31
CA ASP A 113 -13.13 -10.52 -2.15
C ASP A 113 -11.70 -11.08 -2.09
N SER A 114 -11.03 -11.24 -3.24
CA SER A 114 -9.62 -11.63 -3.27
C SER A 114 -8.70 -10.56 -2.69
N ASP A 115 -9.03 -9.27 -2.82
CA ASP A 115 -8.27 -8.19 -2.18
C ASP A 115 -8.35 -8.30 -0.64
N ARG A 116 -9.52 -8.64 -0.10
CA ARG A 116 -9.73 -8.85 1.35
C ARG A 116 -8.98 -10.08 1.84
N GLU A 117 -9.12 -11.21 1.14
CA GLU A 117 -8.44 -12.46 1.49
C GLU A 117 -6.92 -12.30 1.46
N ARG A 118 -6.37 -11.62 0.45
CA ARG A 118 -4.94 -11.32 0.37
C ARG A 118 -4.49 -10.47 1.55
N MET A 119 -5.24 -9.41 1.88
CA MET A 119 -4.92 -8.53 3.00
C MET A 119 -4.84 -9.29 4.33
N ASP A 120 -5.82 -10.16 4.60
CA ASP A 120 -5.85 -10.96 5.82
C ASP A 120 -4.68 -11.95 5.85
N ARG A 121 -4.42 -12.63 4.73
CA ARG A 121 -3.31 -13.59 4.60
C ARG A 121 -1.95 -12.93 4.88
N ILE A 122 -1.64 -11.81 4.22
CA ILE A 122 -0.38 -11.08 4.43
C ILE A 122 -0.26 -10.53 5.84
N SER A 123 -1.36 -10.06 6.43
CA SER A 123 -1.37 -9.58 7.82
C SER A 123 -1.03 -10.70 8.80
N LEU A 124 -1.55 -11.91 8.58
CA LEU A 124 -1.20 -13.11 9.37
C LEU A 124 0.25 -13.54 9.18
N GLU A 125 0.76 -13.53 7.94
CA GLU A 125 2.16 -13.86 7.64
C GLU A 125 3.13 -12.91 8.39
N LEU A 126 2.83 -11.60 8.39
CA LEU A 126 3.63 -10.59 9.11
C LEU A 126 3.58 -10.77 10.63
N GLN A 127 2.44 -11.17 11.18
CA GLN A 127 2.31 -11.46 12.61
C GLN A 127 3.09 -12.73 12.99
N ALA A 128 3.06 -13.76 12.15
CA ALA A 128 3.78 -15.02 12.37
C ALA A 128 5.31 -14.86 12.24
N GLY A 129 5.77 -13.95 11.39
CA GLY A 129 7.19 -13.61 11.22
C GLY A 129 7.76 -12.67 12.29
N HIS A 130 6.93 -12.11 13.17
CA HIS A 130 7.36 -11.29 14.29
C HIS A 130 7.71 -12.21 15.47
N PRO A 131 9.00 -12.40 15.86
CA PRO A 131 9.31 -13.12 17.07
C PRO A 131 8.65 -12.35 18.23
N THR A 132 7.72 -13.01 18.92
CA THR A 132 7.10 -12.48 20.13
C THR A 132 8.23 -12.12 21.08
N GLN A 133 8.49 -10.81 21.28
CA GLN A 133 9.36 -10.36 22.36
C GLN A 133 8.76 -10.90 23.66
N ARG A 134 9.44 -11.88 24.25
CA ARG A 134 9.21 -12.30 25.63
C ARG A 134 10.02 -11.41 26.55
#